data_AF-A0A1G2DHS8-F1
#
_entry.id   AF-A0A1G2DHS8-F1
#
_cell.length_a   1.000
_cell.length_b   1.000
_cell.length_c   1.000
_cell.angle_alpha   90.00
_cell.angle_beta   90.00
_cell.angle_gamma   90.00
#
_symmetry.space_group_name_H-M   'P 1'
#
loop_
_entity.id
_entity.type
_entity.pdbx_description
1 polymer ?
#
loop_
_entity_poly.entity_id
_entity_poly.type
_entity_poly.pdbx_seq_one_letter_code
_entity_poly.pdbx_strand_id
1 'polypeptide(L)' 'MGAPAGSIHEFARVLEKAGYKKALGLIQNELLSLARRKHISLWDAAWEHAELSEPLSRALQEIPNLAIKNLDIHKPLS' A
#
# COMPACT_ATOMS: atom_id res chain seq x y z
N MET A 1 11.82 -11.25 4.76
CA MET A 1 10.46 -11.80 4.99
C MET A 1 9.48 -10.83 4.37
N GLY A 2 8.93 -11.14 3.20
CA GLY A 2 7.94 -10.29 2.53
C GLY A 2 6.60 -10.25 3.28
N ALA A 3 5.82 -9.18 3.08
CA ALA A 3 4.47 -9.08 3.63
C ALA A 3 3.65 -10.32 3.25
N PRO A 4 2.96 -10.96 4.20
CA PRO A 4 2.15 -12.13 3.91
C PRO A 4 1.07 -11.78 2.90
N ALA A 5 0.71 -12.74 2.04
CA ALA A 5 -0.28 -12.53 0.98
C ALA A 5 -1.62 -11.97 1.51
N GLY A 6 -1.98 -12.26 2.77
CA GLY A 6 -3.14 -11.66 3.45
C GLY A 6 -3.06 -10.14 3.57
N SER A 7 -1.92 -9.58 3.98
CA SER A 7 -1.74 -8.14 4.17
C SER A 7 -1.79 -7.35 2.86
N ILE A 8 -1.39 -7.96 1.74
CA ILE A 8 -1.49 -7.35 0.41
C ILE A 8 -2.96 -7.19 -0.01
N HIS A 9 -3.76 -8.24 0.14
CA HIS A 9 -5.17 -8.22 -0.22
C HIS A 9 -5.98 -7.30 0.70
N GLU A 10 -5.66 -7.29 1.99
CA GLU A 10 -6.29 -6.37 2.94
C GLU A 10 -5.94 -4.93 2.64
N PHE A 11 -4.67 -4.62 2.34
CA PHE A 11 -4.28 -3.26 1.96
C PHE A 11 -4.94 -2.79 0.67
N ALA A 12 -5.02 -3.68 -0.34
CA ALA A 12 -5.78 -3.41 -1.55
C ALA A 12 -7.25 -3.09 -1.26
N ARG A 13 -7.90 -3.90 -0.41
CA ARG A 13 -9.30 -3.67 -0.01
C ARG A 13 -9.48 -2.35 0.73
N VAL A 14 -8.53 -1.95 1.57
CA VAL A 14 -8.58 -0.68 2.30
C VAL A 14 -8.46 0.50 1.32
N LEU A 15 -7.55 0.44 0.36
CA LEU A 15 -7.43 1.44 -0.71
C LEU A 15 -8.70 1.52 -1.58
N GLU A 16 -9.29 0.39 -1.92
CA GLU A 16 -10.54 0.35 -2.70
C GLU A 16 -11.72 0.97 -1.93
N LYS A 17 -11.81 0.75 -0.62
CA LYS A 17 -12.80 1.42 0.25
C LYS A 17 -12.58 2.92 0.32
N ALA A 18 -11.34 3.38 0.24
CA ALA A 18 -10.98 4.79 0.17
C ALA A 18 -11.16 5.40 -1.24
N GLY A 19 -11.69 4.64 -2.20
CA GLY A 19 -12.02 5.12 -3.55
C GLY A 19 -10.98 4.82 -4.62
N TYR A 20 -9.84 4.20 -4.27
CA TYR A 20 -8.81 3.81 -5.23
C TYR A 20 -9.09 2.42 -5.83
N LYS A 21 -9.79 2.40 -6.97
CA LYS A 21 -10.16 1.15 -7.65
C LYS A 21 -8.94 0.43 -8.21
N LYS A 22 -9.01 -0.91 -8.30
CA LYS A 22 -7.94 -1.78 -8.84
C LYS A 22 -6.63 -1.70 -8.04
N ALA A 23 -6.71 -1.43 -6.74
CA ALA A 23 -5.55 -1.27 -5.87
C ALA A 23 -4.64 -2.50 -5.85
N LEU A 24 -5.21 -3.70 -5.95
CA LEU A 24 -4.43 -4.95 -5.96
C LEU A 24 -3.42 -5.00 -7.11
N GLY A 25 -3.82 -4.54 -8.30
CA GLY A 25 -2.96 -4.51 -9.48
C GLY A 25 -1.79 -3.54 -9.30
N LEU A 26 -2.06 -2.34 -8.76
CA LEU A 26 -1.02 -1.36 -8.43
C LEU A 26 -0.01 -1.96 -7.43
N ILE A 27 -0.50 -2.59 -6.35
CA ILE A 27 0.37 -3.16 -5.33
C ILE A 27 1.27 -4.25 -5.92
N GLN A 28 0.69 -5.18 -6.68
CA GLN A 28 1.42 -6.34 -7.23
C GLN A 28 2.45 -5.95 -8.29
N ASN A 29 2.12 -5.01 -9.17
CA ASN A 29 2.97 -4.66 -10.30
C ASN A 29 4.01 -3.59 -9.97
N GLU A 30 3.69 -2.66 -9.07
CA GLU A 30 4.50 -1.46 -8.85
C GLU A 30 5.00 -1.37 -7.40
N LEU A 31 4.08 -1.34 -6.42
CA LEU A 31 4.45 -1.01 -5.04
C LEU A 31 5.31 -2.11 -4.38
N LEU A 32 5.05 -3.39 -4.64
CA LEU A 32 5.90 -4.48 -4.13
C LEU A 32 7.33 -4.39 -4.64
N SER A 33 7.50 -4.05 -5.92
CA SER A 33 8.82 -3.90 -6.54
C SER A 33 9.56 -2.70 -5.94
N LEU A 34 8.87 -1.56 -5.82
CA LEU A 34 9.40 -0.35 -5.21
C LEU A 34 9.81 -0.58 -3.75
N ALA A 35 8.91 -1.16 -2.94
CA ALA A 35 9.13 -1.46 -1.54
C ALA A 35 10.33 -2.39 -1.33
N ARG A 36 10.48 -3.45 -2.15
CA ARG A 36 11.65 -4.34 -2.10
C ARG A 36 12.94 -3.64 -2.51
N ARG A 37 12.92 -2.89 -3.62
CA ARG A 37 14.11 -2.20 -4.14
C ARG A 37 14.66 -1.18 -3.15
N LYS A 38 13.76 -0.46 -2.46
CA LYS A 38 14.13 0.57 -1.48
C LYS A 38 14.20 0.05 -0.05
N HIS A 39 13.89 -1.22 0.20
CA HIS A 39 13.77 -1.80 1.53
C HIS A 39 12.87 -0.97 2.46
N ILE A 40 11.71 -0.54 1.94
CA ILE A 40 10.69 0.22 2.67
C ILE A 40 9.40 -0.59 2.81
N SER A 41 8.47 -0.05 3.59
CA SER A 41 7.17 -0.66 3.81
C SER A 41 6.25 -0.48 2.60
N LEU A 42 5.19 -1.30 2.51
CA LEU A 42 4.17 -1.15 1.47
C LEU A 42 3.41 0.17 1.59
N TRP A 43 3.23 0.66 2.83
CA TRP A 43 2.62 1.96 3.09
C TRP A 43 3.49 3.11 2.58
N ASP A 44 4.79 3.08 2.86
CA ASP A 44 5.72 4.12 2.42
C ASP A 44 5.88 4.10 0.90
N ALA A 45 5.95 2.91 0.29
CA ALA A 45 5.97 2.77 -1.16
C ALA A 45 4.69 3.34 -1.80
N ALA A 46 3.52 3.17 -1.17
CA ALA A 46 2.28 3.76 -1.65
C ALA A 46 2.33 5.29 -1.59
N TRP A 47 2.87 5.87 -0.53
CA TRP A 47 3.04 7.33 -0.40
C TRP A 47 4.03 7.90 -1.40
N GLU A 48 5.17 7.24 -1.62
CA GLU A 48 6.12 7.65 -2.65
C GLU A 48 5.47 7.60 -4.05
N HIS A 49 4.70 6.54 -4.34
CA HIS A 49 4.01 6.44 -5.62
C HIS A 49 2.86 7.45 -5.75
N ALA A 50 2.25 7.86 -4.63
CA ALA A 50 1.16 8.82 -4.59
C ALA A 50 1.59 10.25 -4.97
N GLU A 51 2.88 10.59 -4.88
CA GLU A 51 3.41 11.85 -5.42
C GLU A 51 3.16 11.99 -6.93
N LEU A 52 3.01 10.86 -7.63
CA LEU A 52 2.73 10.80 -9.07
C LEU A 52 1.24 10.63 -9.40
N SER A 53 0.37 10.46 -8.39
CA SER A 53 -1.04 10.11 -8.57
C SER A 53 -1.94 10.74 -7.51
N GLU A 54 -2.61 11.83 -7.87
CA GLU A 54 -3.59 12.51 -7.01
C GLU A 54 -4.69 11.58 -6.45
N PRO A 55 -5.30 10.66 -7.25
CA PRO A 55 -6.30 9.73 -6.72
C PRO A 55 -5.75 8.80 -5.63
N LEU A 56 -4.49 8.37 -5.76
CA LEU A 56 -3.86 7.51 -4.75
C LEU A 56 -3.55 8.30 -3.48
N SER A 57 -3.00 9.51 -3.62
CA SER A 57 -2.71 10.41 -2.50
C SER A 57 -3.97 10.69 -1.67
N ARG A 58 -5.07 11.01 -2.34
CA ARG A 58 -6.36 11.22 -1.67
C ARG A 58 -6.85 9.97 -0.95
N ALA A 59 -6.79 8.82 -1.60
CA ALA A 59 -7.21 7.56 -0.97
C ALA A 59 -6.35 7.24 0.27
N LEU A 60 -5.04 7.49 0.24
CA LEU A 60 -4.16 7.29 1.39
C LEU A 60 -4.50 8.22 2.56
N GLN A 61 -4.91 9.46 2.30
CA GLN A 61 -5.33 10.42 3.33
C GLN A 61 -6.65 10.04 4.00
N GLU A 62 -7.57 9.43 3.25
CA GLU A 62 -8.88 9.00 3.76
C GLU A 62 -8.80 7.73 4.63
N ILE A 63 -7.68 7.01 4.60
CA ILE A 63 -7.54 5.78 5.38
C ILE A 63 -7.22 6.11 6.84
N PRO A 64 -8.06 5.69 7.81
CA PRO A 64 -7.78 5.91 9.22
C PRO A 64 -6.57 5.09 9.69
N ASN A 65 -5.69 5.72 10.49
CA ASN A 65 -4.47 5.10 11.05
C ASN A 65 -4.72 3.74 11.74
N LEU A 66 -5.91 3.52 12.32
CA LEU A 66 -6.28 2.25 12.97
C LEU A 66 -6.40 1.08 11.98
N ALA A 67 -6.87 1.34 10.75
CA ALA A 67 -7.03 0.32 9.72
C ALA A 67 -5.69 -0.18 9.18
N ILE A 68 -4.66 0.67 9.20
CA ILE A 68 -3.32 0.41 8.65
C ILE A 68 -2.41 -0.25 9.71
N LYS A 69 -2.54 0.12 10.99
CA LYS A 69 -1.77 -0.49 12.09
C LYS A 69 -1.96 -1.99 12.27
N ASN A 70 -3.12 -2.52 11.88
CA ASN A 70 -3.41 -3.95 11.94
C ASN A 70 -2.83 -4.74 10.76
N LEU A 71 -2.29 -4.04 9.77
CA LEU A 71 -1.69 -4.63 8.58
C LEU A 71 -0.17 -4.64 8.74
N ASP A 72 0.47 -5.75 8.38
CA ASP A 72 1.93 -5.87 8.34
C ASP A 72 2.59 -5.06 7.21
N ILE A 73 1.89 -4.08 6.64
CA ILE A 73 2.36 -3.23 5.54
C ILE A 73 3.32 -2.12 5.96
N HIS A 74 3.51 -1.91 7.27
CA HIS A 74 4.52 -1.02 7.84
C HIS A 74 5.90 -1.69 7.97
N LYS A 75 5.96 -3.01 7.85
CA LYS A 75 7.24 -3.72 7.88
C LYS A 75 7.92 -3.59 6.51
N PRO A 76 9.22 -3.28 6.47
CA PRO A 76 10.00 -3.34 5.25
C PRO A 76 9.90 -4.70 4.58
N LEU A 77 9.71 -4.71 3.25
CA LEU A 77 9.76 -5.95 2.49
C LEU A 77 11.22 -6.40 2.35
N SER A 78 11.54 -7.57 2.91
CA SER A 78 12.84 -8.25 2.76
C SER A 78 12.73 -9.53 1.96
#